data_AF-A0A2I2ABX7-F1
#
_entry.id   AF-A0A2I2ABX7-F1
#
_cell.length_a   1.000
_cell.length_b   1.000
_cell.length_c   1.000
_cell.angle_alpha   90.00
_cell.angle_beta   90.00
_cell.angle_gamma   90.00
#
_symmetry.space_group_name_H-M   'P 1'
#
loop_
_entity.id
_entity.type
_entity.pdbx_description
1 polymer ?
#
loop_
_entity_poly.entity_id
_entity_poly.type
_entity_poly.pdbx_seq_one_letter_code
_entity_poly.pdbx_strand_id
1 'polypeptide(L)'
;MAFYDDYLAGIDNLEHRQKFAQVLKWVEAHYPNLEGRIAWKQPMFTDHGTFIIGFSVAKAHFSFAGEAKIITVFKKEIQQAGLSYGKKLVRVGFDQEVPYELLAKVIEFNLNDKKDCQTFWRK
;
A
#
# COMPACT_ATOMS: atom_id res chain seq x y z
N MET A 1 1.31 -15.76 12.81
CA MET A 1 2.32 -15.36 11.82
C MET A 1 1.57 -14.60 10.74
N ALA A 2 1.93 -13.34 10.50
CA ALA A 2 1.31 -12.56 9.44
C ALA A 2 1.84 -13.04 8.07
N PHE A 3 1.04 -12.89 7.01
CA PHE A 3 1.42 -13.37 5.67
C PHE A 3 2.67 -12.68 5.10
N TYR A 4 3.09 -11.57 5.70
CA TYR A 4 4.24 -10.75 5.31
C TYR A 4 5.45 -10.88 6.25
N ASP A 5 5.43 -11.78 7.24
CA ASP A 5 6.53 -11.89 8.22
C ASP A 5 7.89 -12.19 7.55
N ASP A 6 7.92 -13.11 6.56
CA ASP A 6 9.14 -13.41 5.79
C ASP A 6 9.60 -12.22 4.95
N TYR A 7 8.66 -11.42 4.43
CA TYR A 7 8.99 -10.20 3.69
C TYR A 7 9.64 -9.17 4.61
N LEU A 8 9.11 -9.00 5.83
CA LEU A 8 9.69 -8.11 6.84
C LEU A 8 11.07 -8.59 7.29
N ALA A 9 11.25 -9.90 7.46
CA ALA A 9 12.54 -10.48 7.87
C ALA A 9 13.67 -10.16 6.89
N GLY A 10 13.36 -9.95 5.60
CA GLY A 10 14.30 -9.55 4.56
C GLY A 10 14.69 -8.06 4.54
N ILE A 11 14.14 -7.22 5.43
CA ILE A 11 14.49 -5.78 5.50
C ILE A 11 15.60 -5.58 6.54
N ASP A 12 16.85 -5.39 6.11
CA ASP A 12 18.01 -5.34 7.03
C ASP A 12 17.95 -4.23 8.08
N ASN A 13 17.51 -3.03 7.68
CA ASN A 13 17.41 -1.90 8.61
C ASN A 13 16.19 -2.11 9.54
N LEU A 14 16.47 -2.23 10.84
CA LEU A 14 15.46 -2.54 11.85
C LEU A 14 14.40 -1.43 12.01
N GLU A 15 14.80 -0.16 11.96
CA GLU A 15 13.87 0.97 12.06
C GLU A 15 12.93 1.02 10.84
N HIS A 16 13.50 0.82 9.65
CA HIS A 16 12.71 0.74 8.41
C HIS A 16 11.73 -0.43 8.45
N ARG A 17 12.18 -1.59 8.92
CA ARG A 17 11.37 -2.79 9.11
C ARG A 17 10.21 -2.53 10.08
N GLN A 18 10.49 -1.93 11.24
CA GLN A 18 9.48 -1.63 12.25
C GLN A 18 8.45 -0.64 11.74
N LYS A 19 8.89 0.46 11.12
CA LYS A 19 8.00 1.47 10.54
C LYS A 19 7.11 0.86 9.46
N PHE A 20 7.69 0.07 8.56
CA PHE A 20 6.92 -0.59 7.51
C PHE A 20 5.94 -1.65 8.07
N ALA A 21 6.35 -2.41 9.08
CA ALA A 21 5.48 -3.36 9.77
C ALA A 21 4.28 -2.67 10.43
N GLN A 22 4.47 -1.48 11.01
CA GLN A 22 3.36 -0.68 11.55
C GLN A 22 2.35 -0.29 10.48
N VAL A 23 2.80 0.05 9.26
CA VAL A 23 1.90 0.35 8.15
C VAL A 23 1.06 -0.86 7.77
N LEU A 24 1.67 -2.04 7.61
CA LEU A 24 0.93 -3.26 7.25
C LEU A 24 -0.07 -3.66 8.34
N LYS A 25 0.34 -3.62 9.60
CA LYS A 25 -0.55 -3.88 10.75
C LYS A 25 -1.69 -2.88 10.84
N TRP A 26 -1.43 -1.60 10.54
CA TRP A 26 -2.45 -0.57 10.51
C TRP A 26 -3.51 -0.90 9.45
N VAL A 27 -3.11 -1.34 8.25
CA VAL A 27 -4.06 -1.76 7.21
C VAL A 27 -4.89 -2.96 7.67
N GLU A 28 -4.28 -4.00 8.22
CA GLU A 28 -5.00 -5.18 8.74
C GLU A 28 -6.01 -4.80 9.83
N ALA A 29 -5.63 -3.91 10.74
CA ALA A 29 -6.50 -3.49 11.84
C ALA A 29 -7.67 -2.61 11.37
N HIS A 30 -7.46 -1.73 10.38
CA HIS A 30 -8.49 -0.81 9.90
C HIS A 30 -9.40 -1.42 8.84
N TYR A 31 -8.91 -2.43 8.10
CA TYR A 31 -9.64 -3.09 7.02
C TYR A 31 -9.62 -4.61 7.20
N PRO A 32 -10.27 -5.15 8.26
CA PRO A 32 -10.21 -6.57 8.62
C PRO A 32 -10.81 -7.52 7.58
N ASN A 33 -11.59 -6.99 6.63
CA ASN A 33 -12.16 -7.78 5.53
C ASN A 33 -11.18 -7.98 4.36
N LEU A 34 -10.07 -7.24 4.32
CA LEU A 34 -9.09 -7.42 3.26
C LEU A 34 -8.30 -8.72 3.46
N GLU A 35 -8.17 -9.47 2.39
CA GLU A 35 -7.33 -10.67 2.35
C GLU A 35 -5.88 -10.30 2.05
N GLY A 36 -4.97 -10.75 2.89
CA GLY A 36 -3.54 -10.56 2.71
C GLY A 36 -2.89 -11.66 1.87
N ARG A 37 -2.01 -11.29 0.92
CA ARG A 37 -1.21 -12.24 0.14
C ARG A 37 0.14 -11.67 -0.29
N ILE A 38 1.11 -12.56 -0.51
CA ILE A 38 2.33 -12.23 -1.26
C ILE A 38 2.09 -12.49 -2.75
N ALA A 39 2.33 -11.50 -3.59
CA ALA A 39 2.36 -11.66 -5.05
C ALA A 39 3.50 -10.83 -5.63
N TRP A 40 4.22 -11.39 -6.60
CA TRP A 40 5.44 -10.77 -7.16
C TRP A 40 6.44 -10.30 -6.10
N LYS A 41 6.60 -11.10 -5.04
CA LYS A 41 7.46 -10.79 -3.87
C LYS A 41 7.06 -9.51 -3.13
N GLN A 42 5.78 -9.11 -3.18
CA GLN A 42 5.27 -7.92 -2.50
C GLN A 42 4.05 -8.29 -1.65
N PRO A 43 3.93 -7.75 -0.43
CA PRO A 43 2.69 -7.84 0.33
C PRO A 43 1.59 -7.01 -0.33
N MET A 44 0.43 -7.64 -0.51
CA MET A 44 -0.75 -7.05 -1.11
C MET A 44 -1.98 -7.38 -0.26
N PHE A 45 -2.93 -6.46 -0.29
CA PHE A 45 -4.27 -6.63 0.24
C PHE A 45 -5.27 -6.64 -0.91
N THR A 46 -6.17 -7.61 -0.86
CA THR A 46 -7.20 -7.85 -1.87
C THR A 46 -8.58 -7.88 -1.24
N ASP A 47 -9.60 -7.57 -2.03
CA ASP A 47 -11.01 -7.74 -1.65
C ASP A 47 -11.67 -8.58 -2.75
N HIS A 48 -12.44 -9.61 -2.40
CA HIS A 48 -13.13 -10.49 -3.36
C HIS A 48 -12.27 -10.90 -4.59
N GLY A 49 -10.98 -11.19 -4.38
CA GLY A 49 -10.02 -11.57 -5.42
C GLY A 49 -9.46 -10.43 -6.29
N THR A 50 -9.83 -9.17 -6.04
CA THR A 50 -9.30 -7.99 -6.74
C THR A 50 -8.20 -7.28 -5.96
N PHE A 51 -7.25 -6.66 -6.66
CA PHE A 51 -6.18 -5.88 -6.04
C PHE A 51 -6.71 -4.58 -5.42
N ILE A 52 -6.46 -4.36 -4.12
CA ILE A 52 -6.82 -3.10 -3.45
C ILE A 52 -5.57 -2.26 -3.22
N ILE A 53 -4.55 -2.81 -2.58
CA ILE A 53 -3.31 -2.07 -2.33
C ILE A 53 -2.12 -3.02 -2.21
N GLY A 54 -0.97 -2.61 -2.72
CA GLY A 54 0.28 -3.36 -2.64
C GLY A 54 1.40 -2.50 -2.09
N PHE A 55 2.37 -3.13 -1.45
CA PHE A 55 3.48 -2.43 -0.83
C PHE A 55 4.84 -2.99 -1.23
N SER A 56 5.85 -2.14 -1.19
CA SER A 56 7.23 -2.54 -1.46
C SER A 56 8.22 -1.66 -0.72
N VAL A 57 9.37 -2.22 -0.35
CA VAL A 57 10.46 -1.49 0.31
C VAL A 57 11.64 -1.32 -0.65
N ALA A 58 12.23 -0.13 -0.62
CA ALA A 58 13.53 0.20 -1.21
C ALA A 58 14.45 0.76 -0.11
N LYS A 59 15.72 1.05 -0.44
CA LYS A 59 16.70 1.50 0.57
C LYS A 59 16.27 2.76 1.33
N ALA A 60 15.72 3.76 0.63
CA ALA A 60 15.43 5.08 1.18
C ALA A 60 13.94 5.32 1.51
N HIS A 61 13.05 4.45 1.04
CA HIS A 61 11.60 4.66 1.15
C HIS A 61 10.87 3.31 1.08
N PHE A 62 9.63 3.29 1.54
CA PHE A 62 8.66 2.29 1.11
C PHE A 62 7.67 2.93 0.12
N SER A 63 6.89 2.09 -0.55
CA SER A 63 5.85 2.55 -1.48
C SER A 63 4.55 1.84 -1.23
N PHE A 64 3.45 2.52 -1.51
CA PHE A 64 2.13 1.91 -1.69
C PHE A 64 1.64 2.12 -3.12
N ALA A 65 1.02 1.10 -3.68
CA ALA A 65 0.55 1.05 -5.06
C ALA A 65 -0.94 0.69 -5.10
N GLY A 66 -1.70 1.41 -5.92
CA GLY A 66 -3.15 1.26 -6.05
C GLY A 66 -3.63 1.29 -7.51
N GLU A 67 -2.76 0.91 -8.45
CA GLU A 67 -2.92 1.09 -9.91
C GLU A 67 -2.80 2.55 -10.36
N ALA A 68 -2.88 2.83 -11.67
CA ALA A 68 -2.67 4.18 -12.19
C ALA A 68 -3.75 5.19 -11.76
N LYS A 69 -4.98 4.70 -11.55
CA LYS A 69 -6.14 5.55 -11.24
C LYS A 69 -5.95 6.34 -9.95
N ILE A 70 -5.29 5.77 -8.93
CA ILE A 70 -5.03 6.46 -7.66
C ILE A 70 -4.11 7.66 -7.83
N ILE A 71 -3.14 7.58 -8.76
CA ILE A 71 -2.23 8.70 -9.04
C ILE A 71 -3.01 9.83 -9.72
N THR A 72 -3.93 9.49 -10.63
CA THR A 72 -4.78 10.49 -11.28
C THR A 72 -5.72 11.17 -10.27
N VAL A 73 -6.38 10.39 -9.41
CA VAL A 73 -7.38 10.90 -8.46
C VAL A 73 -6.73 11.72 -7.34
N PHE A 74 -5.67 11.21 -6.72
CA PHE A 74 -5.06 11.81 -5.53
C PHE A 74 -3.80 12.64 -5.84
N LYS A 75 -3.58 13.02 -7.11
CA LYS A 75 -2.37 13.74 -7.54
C LYS A 75 -2.09 14.96 -6.67
N LYS A 76 -3.14 15.75 -6.41
CA LYS A 76 -3.03 17.01 -5.67
C LYS A 76 -2.66 16.75 -4.21
N GLU A 77 -3.30 15.79 -3.56
CA GLU A 77 -3.05 15.40 -2.18
C GLU A 77 -1.65 14.81 -2.01
N ILE A 78 -1.20 13.96 -2.95
CA ILE A 78 0.17 13.43 -2.98
C ILE A 78 1.19 14.58 -3.04
N GLN A 79 0.96 15.56 -3.92
CA GLN A 79 1.83 16.73 -4.06
C GLN A 79 1.81 17.63 -2.83
N GLN A 80 0.64 17.87 -2.24
CA GLN A 80 0.48 18.66 -1.02
C GLN A 80 1.15 17.99 0.20
N ALA A 81 1.15 16.66 0.25
CA ALA A 81 1.87 15.90 1.27
C ALA A 81 3.39 15.84 1.04
N GLY A 82 3.92 16.47 -0.02
CA GLY A 82 5.35 16.47 -0.34
C GLY A 82 5.89 15.08 -0.71
N LEU A 83 5.03 14.19 -1.20
CA LEU A 83 5.39 12.82 -1.55
C LEU A 83 5.78 12.72 -3.02
N SER A 84 6.80 11.90 -3.31
CA SER A 84 7.13 11.55 -4.68
C SER A 84 6.27 10.38 -5.16
N TYR A 85 5.99 10.31 -6.46
CA TYR A 85 5.16 9.25 -7.02
C TYR A 85 5.66 8.79 -8.38
N GLY A 86 5.22 7.61 -8.80
CA GLY A 86 5.42 7.07 -10.13
C GLY A 86 4.09 6.94 -10.87
N LYS A 87 4.05 6.14 -11.94
CA LYS A 87 2.82 5.93 -12.72
C LYS A 87 1.71 5.19 -11.97
N LYS A 88 2.04 4.42 -10.93
CA LYS A 88 1.09 3.52 -10.22
C LYS A 88 1.31 3.45 -8.70
N LEU A 89 2.28 4.19 -8.16
CA LEU A 89 2.72 4.08 -6.78
C LEU A 89 3.11 5.44 -6.21
N VAL A 90 3.01 5.57 -4.90
CA VAL A 90 3.47 6.70 -4.09
C VAL A 90 4.60 6.21 -3.20
N ARG A 91 5.65 7.02 -3.05
CA ARG A 91 6.83 6.71 -2.23
C ARG A 91 6.78 7.55 -0.97
N VAL A 92 7.05 6.90 0.16
CA VAL A 92 7.12 7.52 1.48
C VAL A 92 8.53 7.27 2.02
N GLY A 93 9.30 8.34 2.16
CA GLY A 93 10.64 8.28 2.76
C GLY A 93 10.59 7.69 4.16
N PHE A 94 11.62 6.93 4.54
CA PHE A 94 11.71 6.44 5.92
C PHE A 94 11.91 7.56 6.95
N ASP A 95 12.34 8.74 6.48
CA ASP A 95 12.44 10.01 7.20
C ASP A 95 11.14 10.84 7.23
N GLN A 96 10.14 10.52 6.38
CA GLN A 96 8.87 11.24 6.30
C GLN A 96 7.80 10.63 7.20
N GLU A 97 6.83 11.41 7.67
CA GLU A 97 5.65 10.84 8.35
C GLU A 97 4.86 9.92 7.41
N VAL A 98 4.25 8.87 7.98
CA VAL A 98 3.39 7.99 7.19
C VAL A 98 2.08 8.73 6.90
N PRO A 99 1.68 8.89 5.63
CA PRO A 99 0.50 9.65 5.25
C PRO A 99 -0.77 8.79 5.42
N TYR A 100 -1.11 8.40 6.66
CA TYR A 100 -2.21 7.46 6.94
C TYR A 100 -3.56 7.94 6.39
N GLU A 101 -3.85 9.24 6.43
CA GLU A 101 -5.08 9.78 5.83
C GLU A 101 -5.16 9.57 4.32
N LEU A 102 -4.06 9.79 3.60
CA LEU A 102 -3.98 9.54 2.16
C LEU A 102 -4.05 8.04 1.85
N LEU A 103 -3.38 7.23 2.66
CA LEU A 103 -3.41 5.77 2.56
C LEU A 103 -4.85 5.24 2.71
N ALA A 104 -5.59 5.73 3.71
CA ALA A 104 -6.99 5.39 3.96
C ALA A 104 -7.86 5.76 2.75
N LYS A 105 -7.75 7.01 2.27
CA LYS A 105 -8.48 7.49 1.09
C LYS A 105 -8.23 6.63 -0.15
N VAL A 106 -7.00 6.18 -0.36
CA VAL A 106 -6.63 5.31 -1.49
C VAL A 106 -7.28 3.93 -1.36
N ILE A 107 -7.25 3.34 -0.16
CA ILE A 107 -7.84 2.02 0.10
C ILE A 107 -9.37 2.09 -0.08
N GLU A 108 -10.02 3.06 0.55
CA GLU A 108 -11.47 3.28 0.47
C GLU A 108 -11.94 3.57 -0.96
N PHE A 109 -11.18 4.38 -1.70
CA PHE A 109 -11.45 4.62 -3.11
C PHE A 109 -11.38 3.32 -3.91
N ASN A 110 -10.36 2.49 -3.70
CA ASN A 110 -10.22 1.22 -4.41
C ASN A 110 -11.32 0.22 -4.03
N LEU A 111 -11.70 0.12 -2.76
CA LEU A 111 -12.82 -0.71 -2.31
C LEU A 111 -14.13 -0.29 -3.01
N ASN A 112 -14.45 1.00 -3.00
CA ASN A 112 -15.68 1.51 -3.60
C ASN A 112 -15.69 1.39 -5.13
N ASP A 113 -14.59 1.77 -5.78
CA ASP A 113 -14.45 1.77 -7.24
C ASP A 113 -14.38 0.34 -7.81
N LYS A 114 -13.98 -0.64 -6.99
CA LYS A 114 -13.77 -2.02 -7.42
C LYS A 114 -14.75 -3.02 -6.81
N LYS A 115 -15.82 -2.58 -6.12
CA LYS A 115 -16.81 -3.45 -5.46
C LYS A 115 -17.39 -4.56 -6.34
N ASP A 116 -17.52 -4.31 -7.66
CA ASP A 116 -18.06 -5.25 -8.65
C ASP A 116 -16.96 -5.81 -9.58
N CYS A 117 -15.69 -5.57 -9.28
CA CYS A 117 -14.56 -5.95 -10.11
C CYS A 117 -14.27 -7.45 -9.98
N GLN A 118 -14.44 -8.18 -11.07
CA GLN A 118 -14.22 -9.64 -11.13
C GLN A 118 -12.80 -10.03 -11.59
N THR A 119 -11.95 -9.04 -11.90
CA THR A 119 -10.57 -9.26 -12.31
C THR A 119 -9.61 -8.74 -11.26
N PHE A 120 -8.38 -9.25 -11.27
CA PHE A 120 -7.35 -8.79 -10.34
C PHE A 120 -7.03 -7.29 -10.51
N TRP A 121 -6.84 -6.86 -11.76
CA TRP A 121 -6.62 -5.46 -12.13
C TRP A 121 -7.88 -4.81 -12.68
N ARG A 122 -7.94 -3.48 -12.66
CA ARG A 122 -8.90 -2.71 -13.46
C ARG A 122 -8.68 -3.00 -14.94
N LYS A 123 -9.77 -3.01 -15.71
CA LYS A 123 -9.75 -3.05 -17.17
C LYS A 123 -9.76 -1.65 -17.75
#